data_AF-A0A6A6MGP3-F1
#
_entry.id   AF-A0A6A6MGP3-F1
#
_cell.length_a   1.000
_cell.length_b   1.000
_cell.length_c   1.000
_cell.angle_alpha   90.00
_cell.angle_beta   90.00
_cell.angle_gamma   90.00
#
_symmetry.space_group_name_H-M   'P 1'
#
loop_
_entity.id
_entity.type
_entity.pdbx_description
1 polymer ?
#
loop_
_entity_poly.entity_id
_entity_poly.type
_entity_poly.pdbx_seq_one_letter_code
_entity_poly.pdbx_strand_id
1 'polypeptide(L)'
;MERTQEIALTQMRKSVEKLGSCTQRYGDPTLMRFLIARSMDPEKAAKMFVQWQKWRAAFVPNGFIPDSEVQNELETRKIYLQGLSKERNPVLIAKANKHFPSKDHLQFKKFVVHLLDKAIASAFKGREIGNEKLVVVLDLQQITYRNIDVRGFAAGFQFLQAYYPERLAKFFILNMPRFFISVWKMISRFLEKATLEKGKIHNYEKKKNLQDFRKKRSSYAVERQSRQWRKYEVEGFALTELALSREGPYPSLFFINLNTQSPLPQMEKTREIAVSQMRKSVEKLGSSTESYGDTSLMRFLIARSMDPEKAAKMFVQCRNGGLSLFPMGLYQTLKFKMNWKQGKYICRV
;
A
#
# COMPACT_ATOMS: atom_id res chain seq x y z
N MET A 1 -15.76 13.37 26.98
CA MET A 1 -14.55 12.92 26.26
C MET A 1 -14.27 13.82 25.05
N GLU A 2 -15.29 14.11 24.22
CA GLU A 2 -15.16 15.01 23.04
C GLU A 2 -14.69 16.42 23.38
N ARG A 3 -15.28 17.08 24.39
CA ARG A 3 -14.87 18.44 24.81
C ARG A 3 -13.38 18.54 25.19
N THR A 4 -12.83 17.51 25.83
CA THR A 4 -11.40 17.46 26.19
C THR A 4 -10.51 17.31 24.95
N GLN A 5 -10.95 16.54 23.96
CA GLN A 5 -10.25 16.37 22.69
C GLN A 5 -10.24 17.65 21.86
N GLU A 6 -11.36 18.38 21.80
CA GLU A 6 -11.46 19.67 21.12
C GLU A 6 -10.56 20.74 21.75
N ILE A 7 -10.50 20.77 23.09
CA ILE A 7 -9.59 21.66 23.82
C ILE A 7 -8.14 21.34 23.47
N ALA A 8 -7.75 20.05 23.51
CA ALA A 8 -6.40 19.61 23.18
C ALA A 8 -6.02 19.93 21.73
N LEU A 9 -6.94 19.73 20.77
CA LEU A 9 -6.75 20.10 19.37
C LEU A 9 -6.55 21.61 19.21
N THR A 10 -7.36 22.41 19.88
CA THR A 10 -7.26 23.88 19.84
C THR A 10 -5.94 24.36 20.43
N GLN A 11 -5.51 23.79 21.56
CA GLN A 11 -4.22 24.08 22.17
C GLN A 11 -3.06 23.66 21.27
N MET A 12 -3.13 22.47 20.65
CA MET A 12 -2.11 21.99 19.74
C MET A 12 -1.98 22.92 18.53
N ARG A 13 -3.10 23.34 17.91
CA ARG A 13 -3.08 24.29 16.78
C ARG A 13 -2.38 25.60 17.14
N LYS A 14 -2.73 26.20 18.29
CA LYS A 14 -2.06 27.41 18.81
C LYS A 14 -0.57 27.18 19.05
N SER A 15 -0.19 26.03 19.60
CA SER A 15 1.22 25.68 19.84
C SER A 15 1.99 25.47 18.53
N VAL A 16 1.37 24.92 17.48
CA VAL A 16 1.99 24.81 16.15
C VAL A 16 2.21 26.19 15.52
N GLU A 17 1.25 27.12 15.67
CA GLU A 17 1.37 28.50 15.19
C GLU A 17 2.51 29.24 15.91
N LYS A 18 2.62 29.10 17.23
CA LYS A 18 3.74 29.65 18.02
C LYS A 18 5.11 29.13 17.56
N LEU A 19 5.16 27.91 17.03
CA LEU A 19 6.38 27.31 16.47
C LEU A 19 6.66 27.73 15.01
N GLY A 20 5.86 28.64 14.45
CA GLY A 20 6.04 29.17 13.10
C GLY A 20 5.59 28.23 11.98
N SER A 21 4.66 27.29 12.26
CA SER A 21 4.09 26.39 11.26
C SER A 21 2.57 26.48 11.21
N CYS A 22 1.93 25.81 10.25
CA CYS A 22 0.48 25.82 10.07
C CYS A 22 -0.11 24.40 10.09
N THR A 23 -1.38 24.30 10.52
CA THR A 23 -2.16 23.06 10.52
C THR A 23 -3.23 23.01 9.43
N GLN A 24 -3.47 24.10 8.69
CA GLN A 24 -4.61 24.27 7.76
C GLN A 24 -4.77 23.17 6.70
N ARG A 25 -3.67 22.51 6.31
CA ARG A 25 -3.68 21.43 5.31
C ARG A 25 -4.09 20.06 5.88
N TYR A 26 -4.32 19.96 7.19
CA TYR A 26 -4.53 18.69 7.88
C TYR A 26 -5.80 18.74 8.72
N GLY A 27 -6.63 17.70 8.57
CA GLY A 27 -7.83 17.56 9.39
C GLY A 27 -7.54 17.13 10.83
N ASP A 28 -8.54 17.30 11.67
CA ASP A 28 -8.56 16.88 13.09
C ASP A 28 -8.10 15.44 13.30
N PRO A 29 -8.48 14.46 12.45
CA PRO A 29 -8.01 13.08 12.62
C PRO A 29 -6.49 12.96 12.49
N THR A 30 -5.86 13.79 11.65
CA THR A 30 -4.40 13.83 11.55
C THR A 30 -3.76 14.39 12.82
N LEU A 31 -4.24 15.52 13.30
CA LEU A 31 -3.71 16.17 14.52
C LEU A 31 -3.91 15.27 15.75
N MET A 32 -5.04 14.59 15.85
CA MET A 32 -5.36 13.69 16.94
C MET A 32 -4.34 12.54 17.07
N ARG A 33 -3.78 12.02 15.96
CA ARG A 33 -2.74 10.99 16.02
C ARG A 33 -1.47 11.47 16.72
N PHE A 34 -1.08 12.72 16.51
CA PHE A 34 0.08 13.31 17.18
C PHE A 34 -0.20 13.54 18.67
N LEU A 35 -1.42 13.98 19.01
CA LEU A 35 -1.87 14.09 20.41
C LEU A 35 -1.81 12.72 21.11
N ILE A 36 -2.43 11.69 20.54
CA ILE A 36 -2.43 10.34 21.12
C ILE A 36 -0.99 9.83 21.30
N ALA A 37 -0.14 9.99 20.28
CA ALA A 37 1.27 9.57 20.34
C ALA A 37 2.09 10.32 21.41
N ARG A 38 1.60 11.44 21.93
CA ARG A 38 2.22 12.22 23.00
C ARG A 38 1.31 12.33 24.23
N SER A 39 0.48 11.31 24.47
CA SER A 39 -0.34 11.19 25.68
C SER A 39 -1.26 12.40 25.91
N MET A 40 -1.80 12.95 24.83
CA MET A 40 -2.66 14.14 24.81
C MET A 40 -1.98 15.45 25.27
N ASP A 41 -0.65 15.51 25.29
CA ASP A 41 0.14 16.72 25.58
C ASP A 41 0.24 17.61 24.32
N PRO A 42 -0.44 18.78 24.28
CA PRO A 42 -0.54 19.60 23.07
C PRO A 42 0.81 20.20 22.64
N GLU A 43 1.66 20.60 23.58
CA GLU A 43 2.97 21.19 23.31
C GLU A 43 3.94 20.16 22.72
N LYS A 44 4.00 18.96 23.29
CA LYS A 44 4.83 17.87 22.76
C LYS A 44 4.30 17.38 21.40
N ALA A 45 2.98 17.28 21.25
CA ALA A 45 2.36 16.92 19.97
C ALA A 45 2.67 17.96 18.89
N ALA A 46 2.59 19.26 19.21
CA ALA A 46 2.93 20.35 18.29
C ALA A 46 4.40 20.28 17.84
N LYS A 47 5.34 20.08 18.77
CA LYS A 47 6.78 19.91 18.44
C LYS A 47 7.01 18.72 17.51
N MET A 48 6.41 17.57 17.80
CA MET A 48 6.50 16.38 16.96
C MET A 48 5.90 16.64 15.56
N PHE A 49 4.76 17.32 15.49
CA PHE A 49 4.09 17.65 14.24
C PHE A 49 4.93 18.57 13.35
N VAL A 50 5.51 19.63 13.92
CA VAL A 50 6.41 20.55 13.18
C VAL A 50 7.66 19.83 12.69
N GLN A 51 8.26 18.97 13.52
CA GLN A 51 9.40 18.14 13.11
C GLN A 51 9.02 17.21 11.95
N TRP A 52 7.84 16.58 12.03
CA TRP A 52 7.33 15.74 10.96
C TRP A 52 7.09 16.51 9.65
N GLN A 53 6.53 17.73 9.71
CA GLN A 53 6.35 18.57 8.53
C GLN A 53 7.68 18.91 7.86
N LYS A 54 8.69 19.31 8.64
CA LYS A 54 10.04 19.59 8.14
C LYS A 54 10.66 18.35 7.49
N TRP A 55 10.55 17.20 8.15
CA TRP A 55 11.04 15.93 7.60
C TRP A 55 10.31 15.55 6.31
N ARG A 56 8.98 15.68 6.27
CA ARG A 56 8.18 15.40 5.06
C ARG A 56 8.59 16.27 3.90
N ALA A 57 8.76 17.57 4.12
CA ALA A 57 9.19 18.51 3.08
C ALA A 57 10.58 18.17 2.52
N ALA A 58 11.52 17.74 3.39
CA ALA A 58 12.88 17.39 2.97
C ALA A 58 12.98 16.00 2.32
N PHE A 59 12.29 15.00 2.87
CA PHE A 59 12.45 13.59 2.48
C PHE A 59 11.47 13.15 1.39
N VAL A 60 10.29 13.78 1.32
CA VAL A 60 9.23 13.47 0.36
C VAL A 60 8.69 14.78 -0.26
N PRO A 61 9.54 15.52 -1.00
CA PRO A 61 9.22 16.87 -1.47
C PRO A 61 8.00 16.91 -2.40
N ASN A 62 7.79 15.86 -3.19
CA ASN A 62 6.65 15.74 -4.13
C ASN A 62 5.37 15.23 -3.45
N GLY A 63 5.37 15.06 -2.12
CA GLY A 63 4.27 14.45 -1.37
C GLY A 63 4.18 12.91 -1.50
N PHE A 64 4.86 12.32 -2.49
CA PHE A 64 5.06 10.89 -2.64
C PHE A 64 6.47 10.58 -3.16
N ILE A 65 6.90 9.34 -3.00
CA ILE A 65 8.15 8.83 -3.59
C ILE A 65 7.76 8.00 -4.82
N PRO A 66 8.25 8.32 -6.04
CA PRO A 66 7.94 7.57 -7.25
C PRO A 66 8.65 6.20 -7.28
N ASP A 67 8.05 5.24 -7.98
CA ASP A 67 8.58 3.88 -8.13
C ASP A 67 10.01 3.87 -8.71
N SER A 68 10.33 4.82 -9.58
CA SER A 68 11.66 4.96 -10.21
C SER A 68 12.78 5.23 -9.20
N GLU A 69 12.50 5.85 -8.07
CA GLU A 69 13.52 6.12 -7.03
C GLU A 69 13.84 4.88 -6.17
N VAL A 70 12.97 3.87 -6.20
CA VAL A 70 13.03 2.69 -5.34
C VAL A 70 12.95 1.38 -6.13
N GLN A 71 13.20 1.44 -7.44
CA GLN A 71 13.00 0.32 -8.37
C GLN A 71 13.79 -0.93 -7.97
N ASN A 72 15.07 -0.77 -7.62
CA ASN A 72 15.93 -1.88 -7.20
C ASN A 72 15.32 -2.66 -6.03
N GLU A 73 14.76 -1.93 -5.05
CA GLU A 73 14.14 -2.53 -3.88
C GLU A 73 12.79 -3.21 -4.23
N LEU A 74 12.02 -2.63 -5.16
CA LEU A 74 10.78 -3.22 -5.66
C LEU A 74 11.01 -4.52 -6.43
N GLU A 75 12.09 -4.60 -7.22
CA GLU A 75 12.44 -5.78 -8.02
C GLU A 75 12.73 -7.02 -7.18
N THR A 76 13.16 -6.85 -5.92
CA THR A 76 13.37 -7.96 -4.98
C THR A 76 12.09 -8.70 -4.61
N ARG A 77 10.91 -8.06 -4.80
CA ARG A 77 9.59 -8.65 -4.51
C ARG A 77 9.50 -9.26 -3.11
N LYS A 78 10.08 -8.57 -2.14
CA LYS A 78 10.14 -8.99 -0.73
C LYS A 78 8.92 -8.57 0.09
N ILE A 79 8.16 -7.57 -0.37
CA ILE A 79 6.97 -7.06 0.32
C ILE A 79 5.72 -7.32 -0.52
N TYR A 80 4.65 -7.74 0.15
CA TYR A 80 3.34 -8.00 -0.42
C TYR A 80 2.30 -7.20 0.34
N LEU A 81 1.47 -6.44 -0.37
CA LEU A 81 0.29 -5.82 0.21
C LEU A 81 -0.89 -6.78 0.03
N GLN A 82 -1.28 -7.41 1.13
CA GLN A 82 -2.49 -8.20 1.21
C GLN A 82 -3.68 -7.26 1.46
N GLY A 83 -4.89 -7.73 1.12
CA GLY A 83 -6.13 -6.99 1.38
C GLY A 83 -6.34 -6.60 2.85
N LEU A 84 -7.49 -6.01 3.14
CA LEU A 84 -7.78 -5.47 4.45
C LEU A 84 -8.03 -6.59 5.49
N SER A 85 -7.59 -6.36 6.73
CA SER A 85 -7.95 -7.17 7.87
C SER A 85 -9.43 -7.00 8.25
N LYS A 86 -9.92 -7.79 9.21
CA LYS A 86 -11.28 -7.62 9.78
C LYS A 86 -11.53 -6.21 10.32
N GLU A 87 -10.51 -5.62 10.94
CA GLU A 87 -10.51 -4.25 11.45
C GLU A 87 -10.30 -3.21 10.34
N ARG A 88 -10.34 -3.63 9.08
CA ARG A 88 -10.14 -2.83 7.87
C ARG A 88 -8.75 -2.20 7.72
N ASN A 89 -7.75 -2.79 8.38
CA ASN A 89 -6.37 -2.35 8.30
C ASN A 89 -5.64 -3.08 7.14
N PRO A 90 -4.95 -2.40 6.21
CA PRO A 90 -4.10 -3.03 5.20
C PRO A 90 -3.04 -3.92 5.85
N VAL A 91 -2.77 -5.06 5.23
CA VAL A 91 -1.83 -6.06 5.75
C VAL A 91 -0.60 -6.10 4.84
N LEU A 92 0.55 -5.68 5.37
CA LEU A 92 1.84 -5.80 4.71
C LEU A 92 2.53 -7.09 5.14
N ILE A 93 2.89 -7.95 4.19
CA ILE A 93 3.67 -9.17 4.42
C ILE A 93 5.08 -8.98 3.89
N ALA A 94 6.07 -9.02 4.77
CA ALA A 94 7.48 -8.91 4.46
C ALA A 94 8.15 -10.29 4.54
N LYS A 95 8.67 -10.78 3.41
CA LYS A 95 9.46 -12.02 3.32
C LYS A 95 10.93 -11.69 3.61
N ALA A 96 11.39 -11.99 4.81
CA ALA A 96 12.74 -11.59 5.24
C ALA A 96 13.85 -12.34 4.50
N ASN A 97 13.62 -13.56 4.04
CA ASN A 97 14.60 -14.34 3.25
C ASN A 97 14.91 -13.72 1.87
N LYS A 98 14.06 -12.81 1.38
CA LYS A 98 14.28 -12.05 0.14
C LYS A 98 14.92 -10.69 0.40
N HIS A 99 15.04 -10.28 1.66
CA HIS A 99 15.68 -9.03 2.03
C HIS A 99 17.19 -9.23 2.08
N PHE A 100 17.92 -8.33 1.45
CA PHE A 100 19.37 -8.19 1.59
C PHE A 100 19.67 -6.75 2.00
N PRO A 101 20.61 -6.52 2.94
CA PRO A 101 21.01 -5.18 3.34
C PRO A 101 21.43 -4.36 2.12
N SER A 102 20.79 -3.21 1.92
CA SER A 102 21.05 -2.35 0.78
C SER A 102 22.37 -1.61 0.97
N LYS A 103 23.19 -1.52 -0.10
CA LYS A 103 24.39 -0.66 -0.08
C LYS A 103 23.97 0.81 -0.03
N ASP A 104 22.92 1.16 -0.75
CA ASP A 104 22.30 2.48 -0.72
C ASP A 104 21.24 2.55 0.38
N HIS A 105 21.67 3.02 1.55
CA HIS A 105 20.82 3.18 2.71
C HIS A 105 19.74 4.25 2.51
N LEU A 106 19.98 5.24 1.64
CA LEU A 106 19.01 6.29 1.36
C LEU A 106 17.88 5.74 0.47
N GLN A 107 18.23 4.99 -0.58
CA GLN A 107 17.25 4.29 -1.41
C GLN A 107 16.40 3.33 -0.57
N PHE A 108 17.00 2.55 0.33
CA PHE A 108 16.23 1.67 1.22
C PHE A 108 15.28 2.46 2.13
N LYS A 109 15.73 3.58 2.71
CA LYS A 109 14.86 4.45 3.51
C LYS A 109 13.68 5.00 2.69
N LYS A 110 13.95 5.47 1.46
CA LYS A 110 12.92 5.91 0.51
C LYS A 110 11.93 4.78 0.20
N PHE A 111 12.42 3.56 0.02
CA PHE A 111 11.59 2.38 -0.20
C PHE A 111 10.66 2.09 0.98
N VAL A 112 11.15 2.17 2.22
CA VAL A 112 10.29 1.97 3.41
C VAL A 112 9.18 3.02 3.47
N VAL A 113 9.50 4.30 3.26
CA VAL A 113 8.52 5.39 3.24
C VAL A 113 7.50 5.21 2.11
N HIS A 114 7.98 4.84 0.92
CA HIS A 114 7.13 4.51 -0.22
C HIS A 114 6.12 3.41 0.08
N LEU A 115 6.55 2.33 0.73
CA LEU A 115 5.68 1.22 1.13
C LEU A 115 4.65 1.62 2.17
N LEU A 116 5.06 2.37 3.20
CA LEU A 116 4.16 2.84 4.25
C LEU A 116 3.09 3.77 3.67
N ASP A 117 3.48 4.71 2.82
CA ASP A 117 2.55 5.64 2.17
C ASP A 117 1.55 4.89 1.27
N LYS A 118 2.02 3.94 0.45
CA LYS A 118 1.13 3.12 -0.40
C LYS A 118 0.20 2.23 0.42
N ALA A 119 0.70 1.59 1.48
CA ALA A 119 -0.12 0.74 2.34
C ALA A 119 -1.20 1.56 3.03
N ILE A 120 -0.82 2.69 3.63
CA ILE A 120 -1.75 3.62 4.25
C ILE A 120 -2.79 4.06 3.23
N ALA A 121 -2.39 4.56 2.06
CA ALA A 121 -3.30 5.00 1.00
C ALA A 121 -4.29 3.90 0.54
N SER A 122 -3.88 2.63 0.54
CA SER A 122 -4.79 1.51 0.20
C SER A 122 -5.94 1.30 1.19
N ALA A 123 -5.80 1.82 2.41
CA ALA A 123 -6.87 1.83 3.41
C ALA A 123 -7.89 2.96 3.17
N PHE A 124 -7.49 4.03 2.49
CA PHE A 124 -8.31 5.22 2.27
C PHE A 124 -9.35 4.93 1.19
N LYS A 125 -10.63 4.79 1.60
CA LYS A 125 -11.77 4.77 0.68
C LYS A 125 -12.25 6.19 0.36
N GLY A 126 -11.36 7.05 -0.12
CA GLY A 126 -11.69 8.43 -0.53
C GLY A 126 -11.84 9.47 0.60
N ARG A 127 -11.74 9.10 1.88
CA ARG A 127 -11.71 10.06 3.01
C ARG A 127 -10.85 9.57 4.18
N GLU A 128 -10.23 10.50 4.90
CA GLU A 128 -9.55 10.21 6.17
C GLU A 128 -10.59 10.07 7.29
N ILE A 129 -10.65 8.89 7.88
CA ILE A 129 -11.46 8.52 9.05
C ILE A 129 -10.64 8.70 10.34
N GLY A 130 -9.30 8.69 10.26
CA GLY A 130 -8.40 8.94 11.39
C GLY A 130 -7.78 7.71 12.03
N ASN A 131 -8.38 6.55 11.81
CA ASN A 131 -7.94 5.27 12.37
C ASN A 131 -7.34 4.35 11.28
N GLU A 132 -6.81 4.90 10.19
CA GLU A 132 -6.15 4.07 9.18
C GLU A 132 -4.82 3.58 9.76
N LYS A 133 -4.86 2.37 10.28
CA LYS A 133 -3.72 1.65 10.80
C LYS A 133 -3.33 0.55 9.82
N LEU A 134 -2.10 0.08 9.93
CA LEU A 134 -1.58 -1.01 9.12
C LEU A 134 -1.15 -2.17 10.03
N VAL A 135 -1.26 -3.37 9.50
CA VAL A 135 -0.73 -4.60 10.11
C VAL A 135 0.51 -5.00 9.33
N VAL A 136 1.62 -5.24 10.01
CA VAL A 136 2.84 -5.75 9.39
C VAL A 136 3.08 -7.18 9.84
N VAL A 137 3.33 -8.07 8.89
CA VAL A 137 3.69 -9.48 9.10
C VAL A 137 5.10 -9.68 8.56
N LEU A 138 6.05 -9.95 9.44
CA LEU A 138 7.41 -10.32 9.09
C LEU A 138 7.55 -11.84 9.10
N ASP A 139 7.70 -12.43 7.93
CA ASP A 139 7.93 -13.85 7.78
C ASP A 139 9.43 -14.16 7.70
N LEU A 140 9.93 -14.83 8.72
CA LEU A 140 11.33 -15.23 8.88
C LEU A 140 11.61 -16.63 8.33
N GLN A 141 10.65 -17.24 7.61
CA GLN A 141 10.84 -18.55 7.01
C GLN A 141 12.06 -18.53 6.06
N GLN A 142 12.99 -19.46 6.29
CA GLN A 142 14.24 -19.59 5.52
C GLN A 142 15.16 -18.34 5.56
N ILE A 143 15.04 -17.50 6.58
CA ILE A 143 16.01 -16.40 6.77
C ILE A 143 17.40 -16.98 7.07
N THR A 144 18.44 -16.38 6.46
CA THR A 144 19.84 -16.70 6.70
C THR A 144 20.60 -15.50 7.25
N TYR A 145 21.84 -15.69 7.72
CA TYR A 145 22.67 -14.59 8.23
C TYR A 145 22.91 -13.48 7.20
N ARG A 146 22.91 -13.79 5.90
CA ARG A 146 23.08 -12.81 4.81
C ARG A 146 21.90 -11.85 4.67
N ASN A 147 20.73 -12.23 5.21
CA ASN A 147 19.51 -11.43 5.17
C ASN A 147 19.34 -10.53 6.39
N ILE A 148 20.22 -10.63 7.40
CA ILE A 148 20.09 -9.85 8.62
C ILE A 148 20.50 -8.40 8.35
N ASP A 149 19.55 -7.48 8.50
CA ASP A 149 19.78 -6.05 8.39
C ASP A 149 19.26 -5.31 9.63
N VAL A 150 20.07 -5.27 10.68
CA VAL A 150 19.71 -4.57 11.94
C VAL A 150 19.46 -3.09 11.69
N ARG A 151 20.22 -2.45 10.80
CA ARG A 151 20.06 -1.03 10.47
C ARG A 151 18.78 -0.77 9.70
N GLY A 152 18.44 -1.63 8.75
CA GLY A 152 17.20 -1.56 7.99
C GLY A 152 15.96 -1.73 8.89
N PHE A 153 15.99 -2.70 9.81
CA PHE A 153 14.94 -2.85 10.81
C PHE A 153 14.83 -1.61 11.70
N ALA A 154 15.95 -1.13 12.25
CA ALA A 154 15.97 0.08 13.08
C ALA A 154 15.41 1.30 12.33
N ALA A 155 15.78 1.50 11.07
CA ALA A 155 15.26 2.59 10.24
C ALA A 155 13.74 2.48 10.02
N GLY A 156 13.23 1.27 9.74
CA GLY A 156 11.79 1.06 9.56
C GLY A 156 10.98 1.35 10.81
N PHE A 157 11.47 0.92 11.97
CA PHE A 157 10.82 1.21 13.25
C PHE A 157 10.92 2.68 13.65
N GLN A 158 12.07 3.31 13.42
CA GLN A 158 12.25 4.74 13.64
C GLN A 158 11.24 5.54 12.80
N PHE A 159 11.01 5.16 11.54
CA PHE A 159 9.98 5.81 10.72
C PHE A 159 8.58 5.61 11.30
N LEU A 160 8.23 4.38 11.68
CA LEU A 160 6.92 4.08 12.30
C LEU A 160 6.67 4.91 13.57
N GLN A 161 7.69 5.10 14.41
CA GLN A 161 7.59 5.83 15.68
C GLN A 161 7.61 7.35 15.51
N ALA A 162 8.54 7.86 14.69
CA ALA A 162 8.78 9.30 14.59
C ALA A 162 7.88 10.00 13.57
N TYR A 163 7.54 9.32 12.46
CA TYR A 163 6.89 9.98 11.32
C TYR A 163 5.53 9.38 10.92
N TYR A 164 5.18 8.22 11.46
CA TYR A 164 3.88 7.58 11.26
C TYR A 164 3.17 7.31 12.60
N PRO A 165 2.97 8.34 13.44
CA PRO A 165 2.37 8.17 14.75
C PRO A 165 0.99 7.52 14.65
N GLU A 166 0.74 6.55 15.52
CA GLU A 166 -0.52 5.81 15.58
C GLU A 166 -0.95 5.12 14.27
N ARG A 167 -0.02 4.86 13.34
CA ARG A 167 -0.31 4.10 12.11
C ARG A 167 -0.09 2.59 12.24
N LEU A 168 0.73 2.12 13.17
CA LEU A 168 0.90 0.68 13.39
C LEU A 168 -0.22 0.14 14.31
N ALA A 169 -1.04 -0.78 13.79
CA ALA A 169 -2.03 -1.52 14.59
C ALA A 169 -1.37 -2.69 15.32
N LYS A 170 -0.82 -3.62 14.55
CA LYS A 170 -0.23 -4.88 15.04
C LYS A 170 0.98 -5.23 14.20
N PHE A 171 1.99 -5.83 14.83
CA PHE A 171 3.16 -6.37 14.16
C PHE A 171 3.31 -7.85 14.51
N PHE A 172 3.47 -8.71 13.50
CA PHE A 172 3.61 -10.15 13.68
C PHE A 172 4.96 -10.62 13.18
N ILE A 173 5.66 -11.44 13.96
CA ILE A 173 6.84 -12.18 13.51
C ILE A 173 6.45 -13.65 13.38
N LEU A 174 6.59 -14.21 12.18
CA LEU A 174 6.32 -15.62 11.88
C LEU A 174 7.62 -16.38 11.64
N ASN A 175 7.63 -17.67 11.98
CA ASN A 175 8.72 -18.61 11.65
C ASN A 175 10.10 -18.16 12.18
N MET A 176 10.17 -17.57 13.38
CA MET A 176 11.41 -17.04 13.94
C MET A 176 12.39 -18.18 14.30
N PRO A 177 13.54 -18.30 13.60
CA PRO A 177 14.53 -19.32 13.95
C PRO A 177 15.24 -18.94 15.26
N ARG A 178 15.76 -19.95 15.95
CA ARG A 178 16.38 -19.77 17.29
C ARG A 178 17.49 -18.71 17.31
N PHE A 179 18.34 -18.67 16.28
CA PHE A 179 19.42 -17.67 16.20
C PHE A 179 18.89 -16.23 16.08
N PHE A 180 17.70 -16.04 15.49
CA PHE A 180 17.13 -14.72 15.29
C PHE A 180 16.59 -14.13 16.61
N ILE A 181 16.41 -14.93 17.66
CA ILE A 181 16.06 -14.42 19.00
C ILE A 181 17.10 -13.38 19.48
N SER A 182 18.40 -13.65 19.27
CA SER A 182 19.47 -12.73 19.64
C SER A 182 19.45 -11.45 18.80
N VAL A 183 19.15 -11.57 17.51
CA VAL A 183 19.00 -10.44 16.60
C VAL A 183 17.80 -9.58 17.00
N TRP A 184 16.67 -10.21 17.33
CA TRP A 184 15.48 -9.53 17.81
C TRP A 184 15.73 -8.77 19.11
N LYS A 185 16.47 -9.35 20.07
CA LYS A 185 16.92 -8.64 21.29
C LYS A 185 17.78 -7.40 20.99
N MET A 186 18.50 -7.38 19.87
CA MET A 186 19.25 -6.20 19.44
C MET A 186 18.33 -5.15 18.82
N ILE A 187 17.42 -5.56 17.94
CA ILE A 187 16.46 -4.67 17.28
C ILE A 187 15.48 -4.07 18.29
N SER A 188 15.00 -4.86 19.26
CA SER A 188 14.01 -4.45 20.26
C SER A 188 14.50 -3.33 21.16
N ARG A 189 15.82 -3.13 21.29
CA ARG A 189 16.40 -2.01 22.06
C ARG A 189 16.14 -0.65 21.42
N PHE A 190 15.89 -0.61 20.11
CA PHE A 190 15.53 0.61 19.39
C PHE A 190 14.01 0.86 19.40
N LEU A 191 13.21 0.00 20.03
CA LEU A 191 11.75 0.10 20.04
C LEU A 191 11.24 0.76 21.31
N GLU A 192 10.40 1.79 21.16
CA GLU A 192 9.55 2.30 22.22
C GLU A 192 8.60 1.20 22.73
N LYS A 193 8.28 1.23 24.03
CA LYS A 193 7.41 0.23 24.69
C LYS A 193 6.07 0.06 23.99
N ALA A 194 5.43 1.15 23.57
CA ALA A 194 4.16 1.12 22.84
C ALA A 194 4.24 0.38 21.50
N THR A 195 5.41 0.32 20.86
CA THR A 195 5.62 -0.46 19.63
C THR A 195 5.84 -1.94 19.94
N LEU A 196 6.55 -2.26 21.03
CA LEU A 196 6.77 -3.63 21.50
C LEU A 196 5.47 -4.31 21.92
N GLU A 197 4.60 -3.59 22.62
CA GLU A 197 3.29 -4.11 23.07
C GLU A 197 2.37 -4.50 21.90
N LYS A 198 2.54 -3.84 20.74
CA LYS A 198 1.82 -4.17 19.50
C LYS A 198 2.39 -5.40 18.77
N GLY A 199 3.57 -5.87 19.18
CA GLY A 199 4.29 -6.99 18.59
C GLY A 199 3.85 -8.35 19.11
N LYS A 200 3.58 -9.30 18.20
CA LYS A 200 3.29 -10.71 18.55
C LYS A 200 4.21 -11.66 17.78
N ILE A 201 4.85 -12.57 18.49
CA ILE A 201 5.76 -13.57 17.93
C ILE A 201 5.04 -14.91 17.84
N HIS A 202 5.01 -15.53 16.66
CA HIS A 202 4.42 -16.84 16.44
C HIS A 202 5.44 -17.78 15.77
N ASN A 203 5.74 -18.90 16.44
CA ASN A 203 6.56 -19.97 15.87
C ASN A 203 5.69 -21.15 15.48
N TYR A 204 5.89 -21.67 14.26
CA TYR A 204 5.28 -22.93 13.86
C TYR A 204 6.04 -24.08 14.55
N GLU A 205 5.44 -24.71 15.55
CA GLU A 205 5.87 -26.04 15.95
C GLU A 205 5.44 -27.04 14.87
N LYS A 206 6.42 -27.70 14.23
CA LYS A 206 6.17 -28.82 13.32
C LYS A 206 5.43 -29.93 14.10
N LYS A 207 4.10 -30.02 13.98
CA LYS A 207 3.37 -31.21 14.43
C LYS A 207 3.79 -32.42 13.58
N LYS A 208 4.56 -33.28 14.25
CA LYS A 208 4.96 -34.66 13.96
C LYS A 208 3.80 -35.47 13.35
N ASN A 209 3.63 -35.45 12.03
CA ASN A 209 2.68 -36.32 11.28
C ASN A 209 3.07 -36.46 9.78
N LEU A 210 4.36 -36.31 9.44
CA LEU A 210 4.81 -36.33 8.04
C LEU A 210 5.15 -37.74 7.51
N GLN A 211 5.33 -38.72 8.41
CA GLN A 211 5.63 -40.11 8.06
C GLN A 211 4.36 -40.88 7.63
N ASP A 212 3.23 -40.62 8.28
CA ASP A 212 1.93 -41.25 7.96
C ASP A 212 1.36 -40.76 6.61
N PHE A 213 1.78 -39.57 6.16
CA PHE A 213 1.43 -39.00 4.87
C PHE A 213 2.11 -39.68 3.67
N ARG A 214 3.20 -40.43 3.90
CA ARG A 214 4.00 -41.02 2.82
C ARG A 214 3.36 -42.28 2.23
N LYS A 215 2.45 -42.95 2.96
CA LYS A 215 1.69 -44.13 2.51
C LYS A 215 0.46 -43.80 1.64
N LYS A 216 -0.07 -42.58 1.68
CA LYS A 216 -1.25 -42.14 0.89
C LYS A 216 -0.86 -41.35 -0.38
N ARG A 217 0.23 -41.78 -1.03
CA ARG A 217 0.91 -41.04 -2.10
C ARG A 217 0.48 -41.43 -3.53
N SER A 218 -0.56 -42.24 -3.68
CA SER A 218 -1.15 -42.49 -4.99
C SER A 218 -2.53 -41.85 -5.05
N SER A 219 -2.74 -41.05 -6.09
CA SER A 219 -3.99 -40.41 -6.49
C SER A 219 -4.34 -39.03 -5.89
N TYR A 220 -4.34 -38.05 -6.81
CA TYR A 220 -4.95 -36.72 -6.78
C TYR A 220 -4.21 -35.60 -6.02
N ALA A 221 -3.51 -34.78 -6.81
CA ALA A 221 -2.86 -33.54 -6.44
C ALA A 221 -3.84 -32.35 -6.48
N VAL A 222 -3.44 -31.26 -5.80
CA VAL A 222 -4.03 -29.89 -5.77
C VAL A 222 -4.93 -29.54 -4.57
N GLU A 223 -5.64 -30.47 -3.93
CA GLU A 223 -6.65 -30.08 -2.92
C GLU A 223 -6.18 -30.01 -1.43
N ARG A 224 -4.90 -29.73 -1.15
CA ARG A 224 -4.36 -29.97 0.22
C ARG A 224 -3.68 -28.83 0.96
N GLN A 225 -3.61 -27.61 0.45
CA GLN A 225 -3.22 -26.46 1.31
C GLN A 225 -4.40 -25.87 2.11
N SER A 226 -5.65 -26.05 1.66
CA SER A 226 -6.85 -25.49 2.33
C SER A 226 -7.23 -26.20 3.64
N ARG A 227 -6.89 -27.48 3.82
CA ARG A 227 -7.28 -28.25 5.02
C ARG A 227 -6.34 -28.06 6.22
N GLN A 228 -5.11 -27.59 6.02
CA GLN A 228 -4.19 -27.34 7.13
C GLN A 228 -4.57 -26.09 7.93
N TRP A 229 -5.25 -25.12 7.30
CA TRP A 229 -5.73 -23.89 7.94
C TRP A 229 -7.07 -24.06 8.67
N ARG A 230 -7.89 -25.06 8.30
CA ARG A 230 -9.18 -25.37 8.96
C ARG A 230 -9.06 -25.85 10.41
N LYS A 231 -7.89 -26.33 10.86
CA LYS A 231 -7.71 -26.79 12.24
C LYS A 231 -7.50 -25.65 13.25
N TYR A 232 -7.37 -24.40 12.80
CA TYR A 232 -7.15 -23.22 13.64
C TYR A 232 -8.44 -22.39 13.86
N GLU A 233 -9.58 -22.92 13.41
CA GLU A 233 -10.89 -22.27 13.49
C GLU A 233 -11.48 -22.23 14.91
N VAL A 234 -10.82 -22.86 15.90
CA VAL A 234 -11.36 -23.06 17.26
C VAL A 234 -10.73 -22.17 18.34
N GLU A 235 -9.70 -21.35 18.04
CA GLU A 235 -9.09 -20.43 19.02
C GLU A 235 -8.83 -19.01 18.46
N GLY A 236 -9.88 -18.34 18.00
CA GLY A 236 -9.92 -16.87 18.01
C GLY A 236 -9.20 -16.08 16.91
N PHE A 237 -8.80 -16.71 15.80
CA PHE A 237 -8.25 -16.01 14.62
C PHE A 237 -8.92 -16.50 13.32
N ALA A 238 -9.80 -15.70 12.73
CA ALA A 238 -10.20 -15.91 11.33
C ALA A 238 -9.35 -15.03 10.41
N LEU A 239 -8.22 -15.58 9.99
CA LEU A 239 -7.48 -15.15 8.80
C LEU A 239 -7.71 -16.21 7.73
N THR A 240 -8.79 -16.10 6.95
CA THR A 240 -8.85 -16.48 5.52
C THR A 240 -10.30 -16.61 5.04
N GLU A 241 -10.72 -15.71 4.15
CA GLU A 241 -11.68 -16.07 3.10
C GLU A 241 -11.46 -15.30 1.77
N LEU A 242 -10.30 -14.67 1.57
CA LEU A 242 -10.00 -13.95 0.32
C LEU A 242 -8.63 -14.29 -0.29
N ALA A 243 -7.92 -15.31 0.23
CA ALA A 243 -6.55 -15.62 -0.20
C ALA A 243 -6.41 -16.88 -1.07
N LEU A 244 -7.45 -17.71 -1.26
CA LEU A 244 -7.29 -19.01 -1.95
C LEU A 244 -8.50 -19.46 -2.80
N SER A 245 -9.17 -18.54 -3.51
CA SER A 245 -9.93 -18.97 -4.69
C SER A 245 -9.12 -18.69 -5.96
N ARG A 246 -8.78 -19.78 -6.65
CA ARG A 246 -8.07 -19.93 -7.95
C ARG A 246 -6.56 -20.17 -7.86
N GLU A 247 -6.18 -21.45 -7.77
CA GLU A 247 -4.85 -21.92 -8.19
C GLU A 247 -4.90 -22.52 -9.62
N GLY A 248 -3.91 -22.15 -10.43
CA GLY A 248 -3.55 -22.65 -11.76
C GLY A 248 -2.31 -21.86 -12.25
N PRO A 249 -1.40 -22.45 -13.05
CA PRO A 249 0.05 -22.19 -13.00
C PRO A 249 0.36 -20.71 -13.22
N TYR A 250 0.97 -20.05 -12.23
CA TYR A 250 1.23 -18.60 -12.16
C TYR A 250 0.83 -17.81 -13.42
N PRO A 251 -0.44 -17.37 -13.56
CA PRO A 251 -0.70 -16.29 -14.48
C PRO A 251 0.01 -15.08 -13.88
N SER A 252 0.73 -14.38 -14.74
CA SER A 252 1.67 -13.30 -14.45
C SER A 252 1.04 -12.04 -13.82
N LEU A 253 0.02 -12.13 -12.96
CA LEU A 253 -0.98 -11.06 -12.78
C LEU A 253 -1.28 -10.55 -11.37
N PHE A 254 -0.68 -11.08 -10.30
CA PHE A 254 -0.68 -10.39 -8.99
C PHE A 254 0.68 -9.74 -8.70
N PHE A 255 1.10 -8.91 -9.65
CA PHE A 255 1.90 -7.73 -9.36
C PHE A 255 0.92 -6.63 -8.96
N ILE A 256 1.34 -5.79 -8.03
CA ILE A 256 0.61 -4.59 -7.61
C ILE A 256 0.05 -3.91 -8.86
N ASN A 257 -1.27 -3.98 -9.07
CA ASN A 257 -1.91 -3.12 -10.05
C ASN A 257 -2.12 -1.77 -9.36
N LEU A 258 -1.10 -0.91 -9.48
CA LEU A 258 -1.00 0.42 -8.91
C LEU A 258 -2.01 1.43 -9.50
N ASN A 259 -2.92 1.00 -10.38
CA ASN A 259 -3.79 1.90 -11.12
C ASN A 259 -5.20 2.08 -10.55
N THR A 260 -5.56 1.45 -9.43
CA THR A 260 -6.84 1.76 -8.75
C THR A 260 -6.64 2.85 -7.71
N GLN A 261 -6.31 4.06 -8.16
CA GLN A 261 -6.41 5.27 -7.35
C GLN A 261 -7.87 5.76 -7.34
N SER A 262 -8.46 5.87 -6.15
CA SER A 262 -9.44 6.95 -5.93
C SER A 262 -8.66 8.26 -5.88
N PRO A 263 -9.01 9.27 -6.67
CA PRO A 263 -8.27 10.52 -6.76
C PRO A 263 -8.44 11.36 -5.50
N LEU A 264 -7.39 12.07 -5.11
CA LEU A 264 -7.46 13.20 -4.19
C LEU A 264 -8.47 14.27 -4.72
N PRO A 265 -9.06 15.12 -3.86
CA PRO A 265 -10.05 16.13 -4.26
C PRO A 265 -9.58 17.08 -5.39
N GLN A 266 -8.27 17.26 -5.52
CA GLN A 266 -7.64 18.07 -6.56
C GLN A 266 -7.55 17.34 -7.92
N MET A 267 -7.38 16.01 -7.91
CA MET A 267 -7.48 15.18 -9.11
C MET A 267 -8.93 15.03 -9.58
N GLU A 268 -9.91 15.03 -8.66
CA GLU A 268 -11.32 14.88 -9.03
C GLU A 268 -11.80 16.09 -9.86
N LYS A 269 -11.46 17.31 -9.44
CA LYS A 269 -11.63 18.52 -10.27
C LYS A 269 -10.91 18.43 -11.62
N THR A 270 -9.70 17.87 -11.64
CA THR A 270 -8.93 17.71 -12.89
C THR A 270 -9.58 16.72 -13.85
N ARG A 271 -10.20 15.65 -13.32
CA ARG A 271 -10.93 14.64 -14.10
C ARG A 271 -12.23 15.22 -14.67
N GLU A 272 -13.00 15.94 -13.86
CA GLU A 272 -14.23 16.60 -14.32
C GLU A 272 -13.95 17.61 -15.44
N ILE A 273 -12.89 18.41 -15.31
CA ILE A 273 -12.46 19.37 -16.35
C ILE A 273 -12.07 18.63 -17.64
N ALA A 274 -11.26 17.58 -17.54
CA ALA A 274 -10.79 16.84 -18.71
C ALA A 274 -11.94 16.10 -19.43
N VAL A 275 -12.88 15.50 -18.69
CA VAL A 275 -14.07 14.86 -19.26
C VAL A 275 -14.97 15.90 -19.93
N SER A 276 -15.20 17.05 -19.27
CA SER A 276 -15.98 18.16 -19.85
C SER A 276 -15.37 18.68 -21.15
N GLN A 277 -14.05 18.88 -21.19
CA GLN A 277 -13.32 19.31 -22.39
C GLN A 277 -13.39 18.26 -23.51
N MET A 278 -13.34 16.97 -23.17
CA MET A 278 -13.48 15.89 -24.15
C MET A 278 -14.90 15.89 -24.73
N ARG A 279 -15.95 16.01 -23.90
CA ARG A 279 -17.34 16.06 -24.37
C ARG A 279 -17.54 17.19 -25.39
N LYS A 280 -17.09 18.41 -25.07
CA LYS A 280 -17.11 19.55 -25.99
C LYS A 280 -16.34 19.29 -27.30
N SER A 281 -15.21 18.59 -27.21
CA SER A 281 -14.41 18.26 -28.40
C SER A 281 -15.09 17.20 -29.27
N VAL A 282 -15.83 16.25 -28.67
CA VAL A 282 -16.64 15.27 -29.42
C VAL A 282 -17.83 15.95 -30.11
N GLU A 283 -18.48 16.91 -29.46
CA GLU A 283 -19.57 17.72 -30.05
C GLU A 283 -19.08 18.53 -31.24
N LYS A 284 -17.90 19.18 -31.15
CA LYS A 284 -17.27 19.88 -32.27
C LYS A 284 -16.97 18.97 -33.47
N LEU A 285 -16.78 17.67 -33.23
CA LEU A 285 -16.58 16.65 -34.27
C LEU A 285 -17.90 16.07 -34.81
N GLY A 286 -19.04 16.66 -34.46
CA GLY A 286 -20.36 16.26 -34.95
C GLY A 286 -20.90 14.98 -34.33
N SER A 287 -20.45 14.60 -33.13
CA SER A 287 -20.87 13.38 -32.44
C SER A 287 -21.33 13.65 -31.00
N SER A 288 -22.01 12.70 -30.39
CA SER A 288 -22.57 12.83 -29.02
C SER A 288 -21.94 11.86 -28.02
N THR A 289 -21.90 12.25 -26.75
CA THR A 289 -21.42 11.44 -25.62
C THR A 289 -22.49 11.15 -24.58
N GLU A 290 -23.76 11.48 -24.85
CA GLU A 290 -24.86 11.42 -23.87
C GLU A 290 -25.13 10.00 -23.34
N SER A 291 -24.94 8.98 -24.17
CA SER A 291 -25.09 7.58 -23.77
C SER A 291 -23.89 7.02 -22.99
N TYR A 292 -22.84 7.82 -22.75
CA TYR A 292 -21.61 7.39 -22.10
C TYR A 292 -21.35 8.13 -20.79
N GLY A 293 -21.27 7.38 -19.70
CA GLY A 293 -20.86 7.90 -18.39
C GLY A 293 -19.37 8.28 -18.34
N ASP A 294 -19.01 9.12 -17.37
CA ASP A 294 -17.67 9.71 -17.24
C ASP A 294 -16.55 8.66 -17.11
N THR A 295 -16.83 7.53 -16.43
CA THR A 295 -15.90 6.40 -16.32
C THR A 295 -15.53 5.82 -17.69
N SER A 296 -16.46 5.83 -18.65
CA SER A 296 -16.22 5.35 -20.01
C SER A 296 -15.37 6.34 -20.81
N LEU A 297 -15.67 7.64 -20.69
CA LEU A 297 -14.90 8.71 -21.35
C LEU A 297 -13.47 8.82 -20.81
N MET A 298 -13.28 8.59 -19.51
CA MET A 298 -11.97 8.57 -18.89
C MET A 298 -11.04 7.51 -19.50
N ARG A 299 -11.56 6.41 -20.04
CA ARG A 299 -10.73 5.39 -20.72
C ARG A 299 -10.09 5.93 -22.00
N PHE A 300 -10.81 6.76 -22.74
CA PHE A 300 -10.28 7.43 -23.95
C PHE A 300 -9.25 8.49 -23.60
N LEU A 301 -9.51 9.28 -22.54
CA LEU A 301 -8.56 10.26 -22.02
C LEU A 301 -7.26 9.59 -21.58
N ILE A 302 -7.34 8.52 -20.78
CA ILE A 302 -6.15 7.77 -20.33
C ILE A 302 -5.39 7.19 -21.53
N ALA A 303 -6.08 6.62 -22.52
CA ALA A 303 -5.47 6.08 -23.74
C ALA A 303 -4.74 7.14 -24.58
N ARG A 304 -5.06 8.43 -24.39
CA ARG A 304 -4.47 9.57 -25.10
C ARG A 304 -3.77 10.54 -24.16
N SER A 305 -3.22 10.04 -23.05
CA SER A 305 -2.39 10.82 -22.13
C SER A 305 -3.09 12.07 -21.59
N MET A 306 -4.40 11.95 -21.31
CA MET A 306 -5.28 13.02 -20.82
C MET A 306 -5.47 14.21 -21.79
N ASP A 307 -5.19 14.03 -23.09
CA ASP A 307 -5.46 15.01 -24.14
C ASP A 307 -6.93 14.91 -24.62
N PRO A 308 -7.80 15.90 -24.36
CA PRO A 308 -9.23 15.81 -24.65
C PRO A 308 -9.56 15.77 -26.15
N GLU A 309 -8.76 16.45 -26.99
CA GLU A 309 -9.02 16.49 -28.44
C GLU A 309 -8.61 15.19 -29.11
N LYS A 310 -7.46 14.61 -28.73
CA LYS A 310 -7.03 13.31 -29.23
C LYS A 310 -7.95 12.19 -28.75
N ALA A 311 -8.41 12.27 -27.51
CA ALA A 311 -9.40 11.33 -26.96
C ALA A 311 -10.73 11.42 -27.71
N ALA A 312 -11.22 12.63 -28.00
CA ALA A 312 -12.46 12.85 -28.74
C ALA A 312 -12.40 12.28 -30.17
N LYS A 313 -11.29 12.52 -30.90
CA LYS A 313 -11.09 11.95 -32.25
C LYS A 313 -11.12 10.42 -32.22
N MET A 314 -10.45 9.80 -31.24
CA MET A 314 -10.46 8.36 -31.06
C MET A 314 -11.87 7.83 -30.74
N PHE A 315 -12.63 8.53 -29.89
CA PHE A 315 -14.01 8.18 -29.56
C PHE A 315 -14.92 8.17 -30.79
N VAL A 316 -14.88 9.24 -31.60
CA VAL A 316 -15.72 9.36 -32.82
C VAL A 316 -15.34 8.30 -33.86
N GLN A 317 -14.05 8.02 -34.02
CA GLN A 317 -13.58 6.95 -34.92
C GLN A 317 -14.09 5.57 -34.50
N CYS A 318 -14.09 5.26 -33.20
CA CYS A 318 -14.67 4.02 -32.67
C CYS A 318 -16.19 3.95 -32.86
N ARG A 319 -16.90 5.08 -32.76
CA ARG A 319 -18.36 5.14 -32.92
C ARG A 319 -18.79 4.97 -34.38
N ASN A 320 -18.04 5.53 -35.33
CA ASN A 320 -18.37 5.49 -36.75
C ASN A 320 -17.92 4.19 -37.44
N GLY A 321 -17.62 3.13 -36.67
CA GLY A 321 -17.27 1.81 -37.21
C GLY A 321 -15.88 1.71 -37.86
N GLY A 322 -15.06 2.77 -37.79
CA GLY A 322 -13.70 2.78 -38.36
C GLY A 322 -12.68 1.95 -37.57
N LEU A 323 -13.03 1.49 -36.37
CA LEU A 323 -12.29 0.52 -35.57
C LEU A 323 -13.28 -0.49 -34.98
N SER A 324 -13.14 -1.77 -35.35
CA SER A 324 -13.90 -2.85 -34.74
C SER A 324 -13.61 -2.89 -33.23
N LEU A 325 -14.65 -2.67 -32.42
CA LEU A 325 -14.63 -2.96 -30.98
C LEU A 325 -14.40 -4.46 -30.80
N PHE A 326 -13.15 -4.86 -30.54
CA PHE A 326 -12.90 -6.13 -29.83
C PHE A 326 -13.72 -6.13 -28.54
N PRO A 327 -14.31 -7.28 -28.16
CA PRO A 327 -15.57 -7.32 -27.43
C PRO A 327 -15.44 -6.64 -26.08
N MET A 328 -16.36 -5.73 -25.81
CA MET A 328 -16.59 -5.02 -24.54
C MET A 328 -16.92 -5.96 -23.35
N GLY A 329 -16.65 -7.26 -23.48
CA GLY A 329 -16.68 -8.27 -22.41
C GLY A 329 -15.30 -8.87 -22.04
N LEU A 330 -14.20 -8.51 -22.72
CA LEU A 330 -12.87 -9.11 -22.47
C LEU A 330 -11.79 -8.16 -21.94
N TYR A 331 -12.11 -6.88 -21.71
CA TYR A 331 -11.19 -5.91 -21.10
C TYR A 331 -11.01 -6.06 -19.58
N GLN A 332 -11.46 -7.16 -18.98
CA GLN A 332 -11.04 -7.53 -17.63
C GLN A 332 -9.73 -8.35 -17.60
N THR A 333 -9.20 -8.82 -18.74
CA THR A 333 -8.06 -9.77 -18.72
C THR A 333 -7.05 -9.72 -19.87
N LEU A 334 -7.03 -8.71 -20.76
CA LEU A 334 -5.94 -8.55 -21.73
C LEU A 334 -4.84 -7.61 -21.22
N LYS A 335 -3.67 -8.18 -20.90
CA LYS A 335 -2.46 -7.48 -20.50
C LYS A 335 -1.68 -7.01 -21.73
N PHE A 336 -1.85 -5.75 -22.13
CA PHE A 336 -0.97 -5.14 -23.11
C PHE A 336 0.38 -4.82 -22.47
N LYS A 337 1.46 -5.30 -23.09
CA LYS A 337 2.84 -4.98 -22.67
C LYS A 337 3.43 -4.04 -23.72
N MET A 338 3.50 -2.75 -23.40
CA MET A 338 4.17 -1.77 -24.25
C MET A 338 5.67 -1.81 -23.98
N ASN A 339 6.45 -2.12 -25.02
CA ASN A 339 7.91 -2.02 -24.96
C ASN A 339 8.37 -0.88 -25.87
N TRP A 340 9.26 -0.05 -25.34
CA TRP A 340 9.96 0.99 -26.08
C TRP A 340 11.16 0.36 -26.80
N LYS A 341 11.16 0.36 -28.14
CA LYS A 341 12.31 0.01 -28.96
C LYS A 341 12.41 1.00 -30.11
N GLN A 342 13.59 1.61 -30.26
CA GLN A 342 13.94 2.48 -31.41
C GLN A 342 12.92 3.60 -31.69
N GLY A 343 12.51 4.35 -30.66
CA GLY A 343 11.74 5.58 -30.86
C GLY A 343 10.25 5.41 -31.18
N LYS A 344 9.72 4.18 -31.18
CA LYS A 344 8.27 3.92 -31.30
C LYS A 344 7.82 2.85 -30.31
N TYR A 345 6.56 2.97 -29.87
CA TYR A 345 5.93 1.95 -29.06
C TYR A 345 5.27 0.90 -29.95
N ILE A 346 5.66 -0.36 -29.77
CA ILE A 346 5.03 -1.49 -30.46
C ILE A 346 4.16 -2.24 -29.46
N CYS A 347 2.88 -2.36 -29.80
CA CYS A 347 1.91 -3.15 -29.03
C CYS A 347 1.89 -4.57 -29.61
N ARG A 348 2.16 -5.58 -28.79
CA ARG A 348 1.81 -6.98 -29.10
C ARG A 348 0.68 -7.40 -28.20
N VAL A 349 -0.34 -7.98 -28.83
CA VAL A 349 -1.51 -8.60 -28.19
C VAL A 349 -1.06 -9.85 -27.45
#